data_AF-A0A9W4ZG07-F1
#
_entry.id   AF-A0A9W4ZG07-F1
#
_cell.length_a   1.000
_cell.length_b   1.000
_cell.length_c   1.000
_cell.angle_alpha   90.00
_cell.angle_beta   90.00
_cell.angle_gamma   90.00
#
_symmetry.space_group_name_H-M   'P 1'
#
loop_
_entity.id
_entity.type
_entity.pdbx_description
1 polymer ?
#
loop_
_entity_poly.entity_id
_entity_poly.type
_entity_poly.pdbx_seq_one_letter_code
_entity_poly.pdbx_strand_id
1 'polypeptide(L)' 'MAHPVRLQIVHQLLEKNALNVTELQKILKLPQSTVSQHLHKMRNHKVLSHERKGTEVFYRVDDKQVKQTLKILIG' A
#
# COMPACT_ATOMS: atom_id res chain seq x y z
N MET A 1 14.93 -0.53 -6.37
CA MET A 1 14.34 -1.86 -6.03
C MET A 1 12.90 -1.81 -5.48
N ALA A 2 12.37 -0.65 -5.05
CA ALA A 2 11.03 -0.53 -4.44
C ALA A 2 9.82 -0.49 -5.41
N HIS A 3 10.04 -0.66 -6.71
CA HIS A 3 9.00 -0.48 -7.74
C HIS A 3 8.04 -1.68 -7.89
N PRO A 4 8.51 -2.95 -7.93
CA PRO A 4 7.59 -4.08 -8.08
C PRO A 4 6.66 -4.25 -6.88
N VAL A 5 7.19 -4.05 -5.67
CA VAL A 5 6.42 -4.22 -4.42
C VAL A 5 5.28 -3.22 -4.31
N ARG A 6 5.52 -1.94 -4.62
CA ARG A 6 4.47 -0.90 -4.55
C ARG A 6 3.36 -1.15 -5.59
N LEU A 7 3.70 -1.62 -6.78
CA LEU A 7 2.70 -2.03 -7.77
C LEU A 7 1.88 -3.23 -7.29
N GLN A 8 2.52 -4.23 -6.68
CA GLN A 8 1.82 -5.36 -6.10
C GLN A 8 0.91 -4.94 -4.94
N ILE A 9 1.33 -4.02 -4.07
CA ILE A 9 0.48 -3.45 -3.02
C ILE A 9 -0.78 -2.82 -3.63
N VAL A 10 -0.63 -1.95 -4.64
CA VAL A 10 -1.78 -1.33 -5.32
C VAL A 10 -2.70 -2.40 -5.92
N HIS A 11 -2.15 -3.37 -6.64
CA HIS A 11 -2.92 -4.46 -7.23
C HIS A 11 -3.75 -5.21 -6.18
N GLN A 12 -3.11 -5.63 -5.09
CA GLN A 12 -3.79 -6.37 -4.01
C GLN A 12 -4.87 -5.53 -3.32
N LEU A 13 -4.63 -4.24 -3.13
CA LEU A 13 -5.62 -3.33 -2.54
C LEU A 13 -6.80 -3.05 -3.48
N LEU A 14 -6.58 -3.01 -4.80
CA LEU A 14 -7.67 -2.93 -5.78
C LEU A 14 -8.51 -4.21 -5.80
N GLU A 15 -7.87 -5.38 -5.74
CA GLU A 15 -8.58 -6.66 -5.74
C GLU A 15 -9.35 -6.94 -4.44
N LYS A 16 -8.81 -6.54 -3.29
CA LYS A 16 -9.37 -6.86 -1.96
C LYS A 16 -10.10 -5.69 -1.30
N ASN A 17 -10.19 -4.53 -1.95
CA ASN A 17 -10.68 -3.25 -1.45
C ASN A 17 -9.90 -2.64 -0.27
N ALA A 18 -9.50 -3.43 0.73
CA ALA A 18 -8.73 -2.96 1.87
C ALA A 18 -7.92 -4.11 2.50
N LEU A 19 -6.67 -3.83 2.88
CA LEU A 19 -5.82 -4.78 3.60
C LEU A 19 -5.00 -4.08 4.66
N ASN A 20 -4.70 -4.77 5.75
CA ASN A 20 -3.75 -4.31 6.76
C ASN A 20 -2.31 -4.76 6.43
N VAL A 21 -1.34 -4.28 7.21
CA VAL A 21 0.09 -4.56 6.97
C VAL A 21 0.42 -6.05 7.10
N THR A 22 -0.24 -6.77 8.00
CA THR A 22 -0.02 -8.20 8.25
C THR A 22 -0.59 -9.05 7.12
N GLU A 23 -1.74 -8.68 6.55
CA GLU A 23 -2.31 -9.33 5.36
C GLU A 23 -1.40 -9.13 4.14
N LEU A 24 -0.96 -7.89 3.90
CA LEU A 24 -0.02 -7.57 2.83
C LEU A 24 1.32 -8.29 3.00
N GLN A 25 1.84 -8.40 4.22
CA GLN A 25 3.04 -9.18 4.53
C GLN A 25 2.88 -10.64 4.09
N LYS A 26 1.74 -11.28 4.43
CA LYS A 26 1.46 -12.68 4.08
C LYS A 26 1.36 -12.88 2.56
N ILE A 27 0.69 -11.97 1.86
CA ILE A 27 0.49 -12.04 0.41
C ILE A 27 1.81 -11.81 -0.34
N LEU A 28 2.54 -10.75 0.03
CA LEU A 28 3.78 -10.34 -0.65
C LEU A 28 4.98 -11.21 -0.25
N LYS A 29 4.87 -11.98 0.83
CA LYS A 29 5.95 -12.78 1.42
C LYS A 29 7.21 -11.94 1.71
N LEU A 30 7.00 -10.73 2.22
CA LEU A 30 8.04 -9.78 2.59
C LEU A 30 8.03 -9.52 4.10
N PRO A 31 9.14 -9.08 4.70
CA PRO A 31 9.14 -8.64 6.10
C PRO A 31 8.13 -7.52 6.34
N GLN A 32 7.47 -7.54 7.50
CA GLN A 32 6.47 -6.52 7.85
C GLN A 32 7.05 -5.10 7.86
N SER A 33 8.31 -4.94 8.27
CA SER A 33 9.03 -3.66 8.25
C SER A 33 9.15 -3.11 6.83
N THR A 34 9.50 -3.95 5.86
CA THR A 34 9.58 -3.59 4.44
C THR A 34 8.22 -3.15 3.89
N VAL A 35 7.17 -3.92 4.16
CA VAL A 35 5.80 -3.56 3.74
C VAL A 35 5.35 -2.25 4.38
N SER A 36 5.60 -2.07 5.68
CA SER A 36 5.27 -0.85 6.41
C SER A 36 5.98 0.38 5.84
N GLN A 37 7.26 0.28 5.49
CA GLN A 37 7.99 1.38 4.85
C GLN A 37 7.38 1.77 3.50
N HIS A 38 6.98 0.79 2.67
CA HIS A 38 6.30 1.07 1.41
C HIS A 38 4.95 1.75 1.63
N LEU A 39 4.12 1.23 2.55
CA LEU A 39 2.83 1.81 2.88
C LEU A 39 2.97 3.24 3.41
N HIS A 40 3.95 3.49 4.29
CA HIS A 40 4.24 4.82 4.80
C HIS A 40 4.60 5.79 3.66
N LYS A 41 5.51 5.40 2.76
CA LYS A 41 5.91 6.23 1.62
C LYS A 41 4.70 6.50 0.71
N MET A 42 3.91 5.49 0.37
CA MET A 42 2.74 5.63 -0.50
C MET A 42 1.66 6.50 0.13
N ARG A 43 1.42 6.38 1.43
CA ARG A 43 0.47 7.21 2.19
C ARG A 43 0.91 8.68 2.25
N ASN A 44 2.21 8.95 2.47
CA ASN A 44 2.72 10.32 2.50
C ASN A 44 2.58 11.02 1.14
N HIS A 45 2.64 10.26 0.04
CA HIS A 45 2.36 10.77 -1.30
C HIS A 45 0.89 10.63 -1.71
N LYS A 46 0.01 10.31 -0.76
CA LYS A 46 -1.44 10.22 -0.94
C LYS A 46 -1.89 9.22 -2.02
N VAL A 47 -1.07 8.21 -2.30
CA VAL A 47 -1.45 7.07 -3.17
C VAL A 47 -2.46 6.16 -2.45
N LEU A 48 -2.33 6.06 -1.12
CA LEU A 48 -3.16 5.23 -0.27
C LEU A 48 -3.88 6.07 0.77
N SER A 49 -5.15 5.77 0.99
CA SER A 49 -5.88 6.16 2.19
C SER A 49 -5.73 5.07 3.26
N HIS A 50 -6.05 5.41 4.51
CA HIS A 50 -5.99 4.46 5.62
C HIS A 50 -7.11 4.73 6.63
N GLU A 51 -7.56 3.67 7.28
CA GLU A 51 -8.59 3.69 8.31
C GLU A 51 -8.13 2.83 9.48
N ARG A 52 -8.25 3.34 10.71
CA ARG A 52 -7.92 2.58 11.91
C ARG A 52 -9.15 1.84 12.41
N LYS A 53 -9.02 0.53 12.62
CA LYS A 53 -10.07 -0.33 13.20
C LYS A 53 -9.49 -1.07 14.41
N GLY A 54 -9.79 -0.55 15.59
CA GLY A 54 -9.17 -1.03 16.83
C GLY A 54 -7.66 -0.79 16.83
N THR A 55 -6.89 -1.88 16.97
CA THR A 55 -5.43 -1.84 16.96
C THR A 55 -4.82 -1.91 15.55
N GLU A 56 -5.62 -2.24 14.54
CA GLU A 56 -5.16 -2.44 13.17
C GLU A 56 -5.41 -1.21 12.28
N VAL A 57 -4.56 -1.05 11.27
CA VAL A 57 -4.70 -0.01 10.24
C VAL A 57 -4.89 -0.68 8.90
N PHE A 58 -6.02 -0.42 8.26
CA PHE A 58 -6.35 -0.91 6.93
C PHE A 58 -6.06 0.18 5.89
N TYR A 59 -5.48 -0.22 4.77
CA TYR A 59 -5.10 0.66 3.68
C TYR A 59 -6.03 0.43 2.49
N ARG A 60 -6.29 1.48 1.71
CA ARG A 60 -7.03 1.40 0.44
C ARG A 60 -6.36 2.29 -0.59
N VAL A 61 -6.57 1.99 -1.87
CA VAL A 61 -6.13 2.85 -2.97
C VAL A 61 -6.94 4.14 -2.98
N ASP A 62 -6.29 5.29 -3.12
CA ASP A 62 -6.97 6.57 -3.30
C ASP A 62 -7.12 6.88 -4.80
N ASP A 63 -8.30 6.56 -5.34
CA ASP A 63 -8.63 6.66 -6.77
C ASP A 63 -8.41 8.06 -7.36
N LYS A 64 -8.50 9.11 -6.54
CA LYS A 64 -8.33 10.49 -7.03
C LYS A 64 -6.86 10.82 -7.34
N GLN A 65 -5.91 10.08 -6.77
CA GLN A 65 -4.49 10.45 -6.80
C GLN A 65 -3.59 9.43 -7.48
N VAL A 66 -4.04 8.19 -7.69
CA VAL A 66 -3.21 7.16 -8.35
C VAL A 66 -2.74 7.58 -9.75
N LYS A 67 -3.62 8.16 -10.56
CA LYS A 67 -3.27 8.64 -11.92
C LYS A 67 -2.19 9.74 -11.89
N GLN A 68 -2.22 10.61 -10.88
CA GLN A 68 -1.24 11.70 -10.74
C GLN A 68 0.13 11.22 -10.22
N THR A 69 0.18 10.05 -9.58
CA THR A 69 1.29 9.68 -8.69
C THR A 69 2.09 8.48 -9.19
N LEU A 70 2.00 8.19 -10.50
CA LEU A 70 2.74 7.13 -11.21
C LEU A 70 4.24 7.10 -10.86
N LYS A 71 4.86 8.27 -10.67
CA LYS A 71 6.27 8.41 -10.27
C LYS A 71 6.59 7.72 -8.93
N ILE A 72 5.64 7.61 -8.00
CA ILE A 72 5.85 6.93 -6.70
C ILE A 72 5.66 5.43 -6.81
N LEU A 73 4.93 4.94 -7.80
CA LEU A 73 4.85 3.51 -8.06
C LEU A 73 6.11 3.04 -8.81
N ILE A 74 6.63 3.91 -9.68
CA ILE A 74 7.71 3.60 -10.63
C ILE A 74 9.12 3.99 -10.11
N GLY A 75 9.25 5.04 -9.30
CA GLY A 75 10.51 5.54 -8.74
C GLY A 75 10.72 5.16 -7.28
#